data_AF-A0A0E3PKA9-F1
#
_entry.id   AF-A0A0E3PKA9-F1
#
_cell.length_a   1.000
_cell.length_b   1.000
_cell.length_c   1.000
_cell.angle_alpha   90.00
_cell.angle_beta   90.00
_cell.angle_gamma   90.00
#
_symmetry.space_group_name_H-M   'P 1'
#
loop_
_entity.id
_entity.type
_entity.pdbx_description
1 polymer ?
#
loop_
_entity_poly.entity_id
_entity_poly.type
_entity_poly.pdbx_seq_one_letter_code
_entity_poly.pdbx_strand_id
1 'polypeptide(L)'
;MEEIEQTGQEETGAQPMPEEDVVAEAKTAPEKEAAVKTGSIPSESEDETASHKEGSTSLVSIDEYLAAGVHIGTQQKTQDMMRFVYRVRTDGLYVLDIQSTDERVRVASKLLSHYDSSRILVVSSRQYGQHPARMFSRALGTKAMLGRFIPGSLTNPQIHGFFEPDVIIVTDPAGDAQVLKEASSIGVPVVALCDTNNLTSNVDLVIPTNNKGRKALSLVYWLLAREVSRLNDTPFNYELTDFETPL
;
A
#
# COMPACT_ATOMS: atom_id res chain seq x y z
N MET A 1 6.74 -2.73 -76.67
CA MET A 1 6.16 -1.78 -77.64
C MET A 1 5.23 -0.91 -76.82
N GLU A 2 5.84 0.06 -76.12
CA GLU A 2 5.95 1.49 -76.54
C GLU A 2 4.66 2.20 -76.12
N GLU A 3 4.66 3.02 -75.04
CA GLU A 3 5.10 4.44 -74.98
C GLU A 3 4.56 5.26 -76.16
N ILE A 4 3.82 6.36 -75.94
CA ILE A 4 4.28 7.77 -75.79
C ILE A 4 3.04 8.55 -75.23
N GLU A 5 3.04 9.21 -74.06
CA GLU A 5 3.50 10.60 -73.72
C GLU A 5 2.96 11.70 -74.68
N GLN A 6 2.63 12.95 -74.36
CA GLN A 6 2.67 13.84 -73.18
C GLN A 6 1.93 15.16 -73.56
N THR A 7 1.96 16.13 -72.64
CA THR A 7 1.58 17.58 -72.69
C THR A 7 0.15 17.88 -72.19
N GLY A 8 -0.09 18.77 -71.21
CA GLY A 8 0.75 19.64 -70.40
C GLY A 8 0.02 20.98 -70.13
N GLN A 9 -0.29 21.23 -68.85
CA GLN A 9 -0.45 22.52 -68.13
C GLN A 9 -1.54 23.55 -68.52
N GLU A 10 -2.35 23.98 -67.53
CA GLU A 10 -2.31 25.36 -67.01
C GLU A 10 -3.04 25.49 -65.65
N GLU A 11 -2.50 26.36 -64.78
CA GLU A 11 -2.87 26.63 -63.39
C GLU A 11 -4.17 27.46 -63.24
N THR A 12 -4.79 27.45 -62.05
CA THR A 12 -4.95 28.66 -61.18
C THR A 12 -6.03 28.49 -60.10
N GLY A 13 -5.70 28.91 -58.88
CA GLY A 13 -6.59 29.75 -58.08
C GLY A 13 -7.66 29.08 -57.21
N ALA A 14 -7.27 28.48 -56.10
CA ALA A 14 -8.15 28.36 -54.94
C ALA A 14 -7.98 29.60 -54.05
N GLN A 15 -9.06 30.37 -53.81
CA GLN A 15 -9.35 31.13 -52.57
C GLN A 15 -10.68 31.92 -52.63
N PRO A 16 -11.24 32.39 -51.49
CA PRO A 16 -12.55 31.97 -50.96
C PRO A 16 -13.51 33.15 -50.69
N MET A 17 -14.74 32.91 -50.18
CA MET A 17 -15.60 33.89 -49.47
C MET A 17 -16.75 33.15 -48.72
N PRO A 18 -17.46 33.75 -47.74
CA PRO A 18 -16.99 34.33 -46.47
C PRO A 18 -17.85 33.88 -45.24
N GLU A 19 -17.36 34.16 -44.03
CA GLU A 19 -18.12 34.13 -42.76
C GLU A 19 -18.90 35.44 -42.54
N GLU A 20 -20.10 35.37 -41.93
CA GLU A 20 -20.67 36.45 -41.11
C GLU A 20 -21.61 35.88 -40.03
N ASP A 21 -21.33 36.29 -38.79
CA ASP A 21 -22.05 36.05 -37.54
C ASP A 21 -23.36 36.84 -37.42
N VAL A 22 -24.42 36.25 -36.85
CA VAL A 22 -25.39 37.00 -35.99
C VAL A 22 -26.26 36.11 -35.08
N VAL A 23 -25.97 36.22 -33.77
CA VAL A 23 -26.84 36.26 -32.55
C VAL A 23 -27.78 35.10 -32.17
N ALA A 24 -27.56 34.56 -30.95
CA ALA A 24 -28.62 34.35 -29.95
C ALA A 24 -28.04 34.26 -28.51
N GLU A 25 -28.05 35.39 -27.80
CA GLU A 25 -27.85 35.45 -26.34
C GLU A 25 -29.13 35.01 -25.60
N ALA A 26 -28.98 34.19 -24.56
CA ALA A 26 -29.99 34.01 -23.52
C ALA A 26 -29.37 34.32 -22.15
N LYS A 27 -29.83 35.42 -21.54
CA LYS A 27 -29.58 35.80 -20.14
C LYS A 27 -30.49 34.99 -19.21
N THR A 28 -29.97 34.56 -18.04
CA THR A 28 -30.57 34.83 -16.71
C THR A 28 -29.50 34.53 -15.63
N ALA A 29 -29.26 35.49 -14.72
CA ALA A 29 -28.54 35.36 -13.44
C ALA A 29 -29.56 35.56 -12.29
N PRO A 30 -29.25 35.60 -10.96
CA PRO A 30 -27.99 35.33 -10.25
C PRO A 30 -28.17 34.52 -8.92
N GLU A 31 -27.10 34.00 -8.32
CA GLU A 31 -26.99 33.87 -6.85
C GLU A 31 -25.57 34.23 -6.38
N LYS A 32 -25.52 34.76 -5.15
CA LYS A 32 -24.48 35.61 -4.56
C LYS A 32 -23.47 34.78 -3.77
N GLU A 33 -22.17 35.08 -3.90
CA GLU A 33 -21.22 34.91 -2.81
C GLU A 33 -20.42 36.19 -2.60
N ALA A 34 -20.41 36.60 -1.33
CA ALA A 34 -19.85 37.85 -0.85
C ALA A 34 -18.34 37.72 -0.59
N ALA A 35 -17.58 38.68 -1.09
CA ALA A 35 -16.18 38.88 -0.74
C ALA A 35 -16.07 39.70 0.56
N VAL A 36 -15.36 39.21 1.58
CA VAL A 36 -14.82 40.05 2.67
C VAL A 36 -13.50 39.48 3.23
N LYS A 37 -12.42 40.21 2.87
CA LYS A 37 -11.21 40.60 3.64
C LYS A 37 -10.05 39.63 3.91
N THR A 38 -8.96 40.00 3.25
CA THR A 38 -7.55 39.89 3.62
C THR A 38 -7.18 40.57 4.94
N GLY A 39 -6.12 40.03 5.57
CA GLY A 39 -5.42 40.54 6.77
C GLY A 39 -5.64 39.60 7.96
N SER A 40 -4.66 38.96 8.58
CA SER A 40 -3.23 39.24 8.71
C SER A 40 -2.54 38.00 9.31
N ILE A 41 -1.33 37.71 8.84
CA ILE A 41 -0.39 36.76 9.46
C ILE A 41 0.29 37.47 10.63
N PRO A 42 0.38 36.85 11.82
CA PRO A 42 1.51 37.07 12.72
C PRO A 42 2.22 35.75 13.06
N SER A 43 3.52 35.77 12.76
CA SER A 43 4.65 35.24 13.54
C SER A 43 4.53 33.91 14.30
N GLU A 44 5.45 33.02 13.94
CA GLU A 44 6.08 32.00 14.76
C GLU A 44 6.30 32.44 16.23
N SER A 45 5.82 31.64 17.18
CA SER A 45 6.56 31.11 18.33
C SER A 45 5.64 30.36 19.30
N GLU A 46 6.02 29.11 19.58
CA GLU A 46 5.82 28.35 20.83
C GLU A 46 4.51 27.57 21.06
N ASP A 47 4.73 26.26 21.25
CA ASP A 47 3.96 25.27 22.00
C ASP A 47 2.48 25.05 21.69
N GLU A 48 2.22 24.01 20.89
CA GLU A 48 1.13 23.07 21.22
C GLU A 48 1.62 21.61 21.09
N THR A 49 2.21 21.15 22.18
CA THR A 49 2.11 19.75 22.60
C THR A 49 0.63 19.45 22.93
N ALA A 50 -0.14 19.06 21.91
CA ALA A 50 -1.51 18.56 22.06
C ALA A 50 -1.65 17.37 21.11
N SER A 51 -1.93 16.13 21.49
CA SER A 51 -2.37 15.55 22.76
C SER A 51 -1.90 14.09 22.74
N HIS A 52 -0.86 13.74 23.48
CA HIS A 52 -0.58 12.33 23.72
C HIS A 52 -1.69 11.81 24.66
N LYS A 53 -2.58 10.97 24.14
CA LYS A 53 -3.39 10.10 24.99
C LYS A 53 -2.40 9.27 25.82
N GLU A 54 -2.26 9.62 27.09
CA GLU A 54 -1.51 8.84 28.05
C GLU A 54 -2.11 7.42 28.12
N GLY A 55 -1.32 6.42 27.73
CA GLY A 55 -1.62 5.02 28.02
C GLY A 55 -1.46 3.98 26.90
N SER A 56 -0.93 4.28 25.71
CA SER A 56 -0.56 3.19 24.78
C SER A 56 0.82 2.64 25.14
N THR A 57 0.86 1.53 25.88
CA THR A 57 2.05 0.68 25.93
C THR A 57 2.26 0.10 24.53
N SER A 58 3.02 0.82 23.69
CA SER A 58 3.47 0.35 22.38
C SER A 58 4.22 -0.96 22.53
N LEU A 59 4.10 -1.85 21.55
CA LEU A 59 4.73 -3.18 21.56
C LEU A 59 6.27 -3.10 21.61
N VAL A 60 6.80 -1.99 21.10
CA VAL A 60 8.23 -1.66 21.02
C VAL A 60 8.40 -0.18 21.36
N SER A 61 9.62 0.21 21.73
CA SER A 61 10.00 1.61 21.83
C SER A 61 9.72 2.36 20.52
N ILE A 62 9.30 3.62 20.64
CA ILE A 62 9.03 4.49 19.47
C ILE A 62 10.32 4.68 18.65
N ASP A 63 11.46 4.74 19.32
CA ASP A 63 12.78 4.90 18.70
C ASP A 63 13.14 3.74 17.77
N GLU A 64 12.76 2.50 18.10
CA GLU A 64 12.97 1.34 17.22
C GLU A 64 12.13 1.40 15.96
N TYR A 65 10.86 1.84 16.05
CA TYR A 65 10.02 2.08 14.86
C TYR A 65 10.59 3.17 13.96
N LEU A 66 11.13 4.24 14.56
CA LEU A 66 11.80 5.33 13.84
C LEU A 66 13.10 4.83 13.19
N ALA A 67 13.93 4.08 13.91
CA ALA A 67 15.20 3.54 13.44
C ALA A 67 15.03 2.52 12.30
N ALA A 68 13.96 1.72 12.34
CA ALA A 68 13.62 0.78 11.26
C ALA A 68 13.05 1.48 10.01
N GLY A 69 12.61 2.75 10.14
CA GLY A 69 12.05 3.53 9.03
C GLY A 69 10.64 3.13 8.63
N VAL A 70 9.83 2.60 9.58
CA VAL A 70 8.44 2.17 9.34
C VAL A 70 7.54 3.34 8.93
N HIS A 71 7.81 4.53 9.45
CA HIS A 71 7.06 5.77 9.21
C HIS A 71 7.34 6.42 7.85
N ILE A 72 8.41 6.02 7.15
CA ILE A 72 8.81 6.65 5.88
C ILE A 72 7.98 6.04 4.75
N GLY A 73 7.01 6.81 4.24
CA GLY A 73 6.21 6.43 3.08
C GLY A 73 6.82 6.91 1.75
N THR A 74 5.96 7.09 0.75
CA THR A 74 6.37 7.50 -0.61
C THR A 74 5.92 8.91 -0.95
N GLN A 75 6.18 9.38 -2.17
CA GLN A 75 5.65 10.64 -2.69
C GLN A 75 4.22 10.51 -3.25
N GLN A 76 3.75 9.28 -3.47
CA GLN A 76 2.41 9.02 -3.98
C GLN A 76 1.47 8.72 -2.81
N LYS A 77 0.23 9.20 -2.92
CA LYS A 77 -0.84 8.91 -1.96
C LYS A 77 -2.08 8.38 -2.66
N THR A 78 -2.71 7.39 -2.06
CA THR A 78 -4.06 6.92 -2.41
C THR A 78 -5.09 7.50 -1.44
N GLN A 79 -6.35 7.57 -1.86
CA GLN A 79 -7.42 8.09 -1.01
C GLN A 79 -7.63 7.22 0.24
N ASP A 80 -7.55 5.90 0.07
CA ASP A 80 -7.72 4.93 1.15
C ASP A 80 -6.70 5.11 2.28
N MET A 81 -5.46 5.41 1.92
CA MET A 81 -4.34 5.49 2.87
C MET A 81 -4.25 6.85 3.56
N MET A 82 -5.00 7.88 3.13
CA MET A 82 -4.95 9.22 3.75
C MET A 82 -5.27 9.20 5.25
N ARG A 83 -6.08 8.24 5.72
CA ARG A 83 -6.40 8.08 7.15
C ARG A 83 -5.22 7.65 8.03
N PHE A 84 -4.16 7.10 7.44
CA PHE A 84 -2.97 6.62 8.16
C PHE A 84 -1.75 7.54 7.99
N VAL A 85 -1.90 8.62 7.22
CA VAL A 85 -0.84 9.61 6.99
C VAL A 85 -0.91 10.65 8.10
N TYR A 86 0.20 10.84 8.82
CA TYR A 86 0.32 11.85 9.87
C TYR A 86 0.63 13.23 9.30
N ARG A 87 1.69 13.33 8.50
CA ARG A 87 2.13 14.60 7.89
C ARG A 87 2.92 14.39 6.61
N VAL A 88 3.16 15.48 5.88
CA VAL A 88 4.06 15.52 4.73
C VAL A 88 5.39 16.13 5.15
N ARG A 89 6.51 15.52 4.76
CA ARG A 89 7.86 16.09 4.97
C ARG A 89 8.15 17.16 3.93
N THR A 90 9.15 18.01 4.19
CA THR A 90 9.66 19.02 3.26
C THR A 90 10.02 18.46 1.88
N ASP A 91 10.47 17.20 1.83
CA ASP A 91 10.90 16.53 0.60
C ASP A 91 9.73 15.94 -0.22
N GLY A 92 8.48 16.15 0.23
CA GLY A 92 7.28 15.58 -0.38
C GLY A 92 7.02 14.11 -0.05
N LEU A 93 7.79 13.52 0.87
CA LEU A 93 7.53 12.17 1.38
C LEU A 93 6.44 12.21 2.45
N TYR A 94 5.46 11.32 2.32
CA TYR A 94 4.41 11.14 3.33
C TYR A 94 4.95 10.36 4.52
N VAL A 95 4.59 10.81 5.72
CA VAL A 95 4.92 10.15 6.99
C VAL A 95 3.70 9.41 7.50
N LEU A 96 3.83 8.11 7.72
CA LEU A 96 2.79 7.26 8.32
C LEU A 96 2.75 7.42 9.84
N ASP A 97 1.57 7.30 10.42
CA ASP A 97 1.39 7.27 11.88
C ASP A 97 1.78 5.91 12.48
N ILE A 98 2.72 5.93 13.42
CA ILE A 98 3.25 4.73 14.09
C ILE A 98 2.23 4.14 15.07
N GLN A 99 1.39 4.98 15.70
CA GLN A 99 0.38 4.48 16.65
C GLN A 99 -0.67 3.64 15.92
N SER A 100 -1.13 4.14 14.77
CA SER A 100 -1.99 3.36 13.86
C SER A 100 -1.35 2.03 13.44
N THR A 101 -0.04 1.99 13.21
CA THR A 101 0.68 0.73 12.91
C THR A 101 0.66 -0.24 14.10
N ASP A 102 0.97 0.22 15.33
CA ASP A 102 0.97 -0.63 16.53
C ASP A 102 -0.41 -1.24 16.80
N GLU A 103 -1.45 -0.42 16.71
CA GLU A 103 -2.84 -0.88 16.88
C GLU A 103 -3.22 -1.94 15.85
N ARG A 104 -2.85 -1.73 14.58
CA ARG A 104 -3.15 -2.66 13.49
C ARG A 104 -2.36 -3.95 13.59
N VAL A 105 -1.09 -3.89 14.01
CA VAL A 105 -0.29 -5.09 14.31
C VAL A 105 -0.94 -5.89 15.43
N ARG A 106 -1.39 -5.24 16.52
CA ARG A 106 -2.08 -5.92 17.61
C ARG A 106 -3.38 -6.59 17.18
N VAL A 107 -4.18 -5.93 16.34
CA VAL A 107 -5.41 -6.50 15.77
C VAL A 107 -5.09 -7.68 14.84
N ALA A 108 -4.06 -7.55 14.00
CA ALA A 108 -3.63 -8.61 13.10
C ALA A 108 -3.12 -9.84 13.87
N SER A 109 -2.28 -9.66 14.89
CA SER A 109 -1.78 -10.78 15.70
C SER A 109 -2.91 -11.51 16.42
N LYS A 110 -3.91 -10.78 16.94
CA LYS A 110 -5.13 -11.38 17.50
C LYS A 110 -5.92 -12.14 16.46
N LEU A 111 -6.08 -11.61 15.25
CA LEU A 111 -6.78 -12.32 14.18
C LEU A 111 -6.06 -13.64 13.87
N LEU A 112 -4.74 -13.59 13.69
CA LEU A 112 -3.91 -14.75 13.34
C LEU A 112 -3.89 -15.82 14.44
N SER A 113 -4.00 -15.46 15.72
CA SER A 113 -4.04 -16.43 16.83
C SER A 113 -5.32 -17.27 16.86
N HIS A 114 -6.39 -16.86 16.16
CA HIS A 114 -7.62 -17.67 16.08
C HIS A 114 -7.54 -18.75 15.00
N TYR A 115 -6.58 -18.68 14.08
CA TYR A 115 -6.42 -19.62 13.00
C TYR A 115 -5.34 -20.66 13.31
N ASP A 116 -5.46 -21.84 12.71
CA ASP A 116 -4.41 -22.84 12.79
C ASP A 116 -3.19 -22.40 11.98
N SER A 117 -2.01 -22.57 12.56
CA SER A 117 -0.77 -22.09 11.94
C SER A 117 -0.47 -22.76 10.59
N SER A 118 -0.90 -24.02 10.39
CA SER A 118 -0.69 -24.73 9.12
C SER A 118 -1.54 -24.19 7.97
N ARG A 119 -2.64 -23.48 8.28
CA ARG A 119 -3.60 -22.90 7.32
C ARG A 119 -3.35 -21.43 7.01
N ILE A 120 -2.33 -20.83 7.62
CA ILE A 120 -1.90 -19.46 7.32
C ILE A 120 -0.95 -19.49 6.12
N LEU A 121 -1.25 -18.69 5.10
CA LEU A 121 -0.36 -18.49 3.95
C LEU A 121 0.28 -17.10 4.00
N VAL A 122 1.60 -17.05 3.90
CA VAL A 122 2.36 -15.80 3.78
C VAL A 122 2.89 -15.67 2.36
N VAL A 123 2.63 -14.53 1.73
CA VAL A 123 3.06 -14.24 0.36
C VAL A 123 3.94 -13.00 0.30
N SER A 124 5.06 -13.14 -0.41
CA SER A 124 5.91 -12.02 -0.77
C SER A 124 6.57 -12.25 -2.12
N SER A 125 6.17 -11.47 -3.13
CA SER A 125 6.92 -11.36 -4.38
C SER A 125 8.20 -10.51 -4.24
N ARG A 126 8.18 -9.51 -3.35
CA ARG A 126 9.30 -8.58 -3.14
C ARG A 126 10.55 -9.26 -2.61
N GLN A 127 11.71 -8.95 -3.19
CA GLN A 127 13.01 -9.52 -2.79
C GLN A 127 13.31 -9.31 -1.31
N TYR A 128 13.12 -8.08 -0.80
CA TYR A 128 13.37 -7.77 0.61
C TYR A 128 12.33 -8.35 1.57
N GLY A 129 11.13 -8.68 1.10
CA GLY A 129 10.10 -9.34 1.90
C GLY A 129 10.23 -10.87 1.94
N GLN A 130 10.97 -11.48 1.01
CA GLN A 130 11.09 -12.93 0.94
C GLN A 130 11.77 -13.55 2.16
N HIS A 131 12.84 -12.91 2.68
CA HIS A 131 13.57 -13.42 3.84
C HIS A 131 12.77 -13.25 5.15
N PRO A 132 12.22 -12.07 5.49
CA PRO A 132 11.32 -11.91 6.65
C PRO A 132 10.12 -12.87 6.62
N ALA A 133 9.46 -13.02 5.47
CA ALA A 133 8.33 -13.93 5.32
C ALA A 133 8.74 -15.41 5.55
N ARG A 134 9.93 -15.80 5.07
CA ARG A 134 10.48 -17.13 5.32
C ARG A 134 10.74 -17.36 6.81
N MET A 135 11.33 -16.38 7.49
CA MET A 135 11.64 -16.47 8.92
C MET A 135 10.37 -16.50 9.76
N PHE A 136 9.37 -15.70 9.40
CA PHE A 136 8.03 -15.75 9.99
C PHE A 136 7.41 -17.14 9.89
N SER A 137 7.45 -17.74 8.70
CA SER A 137 6.93 -19.09 8.49
C SER A 137 7.71 -20.17 9.25
N ARG A 138 9.02 -20.00 9.43
CA ARG A 138 9.81 -20.90 10.27
C ARG A 138 9.46 -20.76 11.75
N ALA A 139 9.19 -19.54 12.22
CA ALA A 139 8.88 -19.28 13.61
C ALA A 139 7.51 -19.82 14.03
N LEU A 140 6.49 -19.64 13.18
CA LEU A 140 5.12 -20.03 13.48
C LEU A 140 4.70 -21.38 12.85
N GLY A 141 5.49 -21.93 11.94
CA GLY A 141 5.12 -23.15 11.20
C GLY A 141 4.10 -22.92 10.08
N THR A 142 4.01 -21.70 9.55
CA THR A 142 3.07 -21.35 8.48
C THR A 142 3.60 -21.71 7.09
N LYS A 143 2.73 -21.71 6.08
CA LYS A 143 3.15 -21.92 4.69
C LYS A 143 3.60 -20.58 4.09
N ALA A 144 4.79 -20.55 3.49
CA ALA A 144 5.26 -19.40 2.71
C ALA A 144 5.25 -19.70 1.20
N MET A 145 4.72 -18.75 0.41
CA MET A 145 4.92 -18.68 -1.03
C MET A 145 5.74 -17.43 -1.36
N LEU A 146 6.99 -17.66 -1.74
CA LEU A 146 7.99 -16.62 -1.92
C LEU A 146 8.33 -16.47 -3.41
N GLY A 147 8.48 -15.24 -3.88
CA GLY A 147 8.82 -14.95 -5.26
C GLY A 147 7.59 -14.89 -6.17
N ARG A 148 7.73 -15.38 -7.41
CA ARG A 148 6.64 -15.32 -8.39
C ARG A 148 5.50 -16.26 -7.96
N PHE A 149 4.35 -15.67 -7.68
CA PHE A 149 3.13 -16.42 -7.43
C PHE A 149 2.62 -17.08 -8.72
N ILE A 150 2.33 -18.38 -8.66
CA ILE A 150 1.83 -19.14 -9.81
C ILE A 150 0.31 -18.95 -9.85
N PRO A 151 -0.25 -18.38 -10.93
CA PRO A 151 -1.69 -18.23 -11.05
C PRO A 151 -2.40 -19.59 -10.96
N GLY A 152 -3.46 -19.67 -10.16
CA GLY A 152 -4.20 -20.90 -9.91
C GLY A 152 -3.70 -21.70 -8.71
N SER A 153 -2.67 -21.23 -8.00
CA SER A 153 -2.21 -21.89 -6.76
C SER A 153 -3.27 -21.94 -5.67
N LEU A 154 -4.27 -21.06 -5.67
CA LEU A 154 -5.37 -21.10 -4.71
C LEU A 154 -6.68 -21.62 -5.32
N THR A 155 -6.88 -21.50 -6.64
CA THR A 155 -8.16 -21.82 -7.29
C THR A 155 -8.19 -23.17 -8.01
N ASN A 156 -7.04 -23.73 -8.41
CA ASN A 156 -6.98 -24.96 -9.20
C ASN A 156 -6.32 -26.11 -8.42
N PRO A 157 -7.09 -27.12 -7.96
CA PRO A 157 -6.58 -28.27 -7.22
C PRO A 157 -5.58 -29.15 -7.99
N GLN A 158 -5.55 -29.08 -9.33
CA GLN A 158 -4.66 -29.93 -10.13
C GLN A 158 -3.22 -29.41 -10.24
N ILE A 159 -2.95 -28.18 -9.82
CA ILE A 159 -1.60 -27.60 -9.90
C ILE A 159 -0.70 -28.15 -8.79
N HIS A 160 0.54 -28.48 -9.15
CA HIS A 160 1.57 -28.80 -8.17
C HIS A 160 1.86 -27.56 -7.29
N GLY A 161 1.51 -27.64 -6.02
CA GLY A 161 1.62 -26.50 -5.08
C GLY A 161 0.29 -25.80 -4.80
N PHE A 162 -0.85 -26.42 -5.13
CA PHE A 162 -2.16 -26.02 -4.63
C PHE A 162 -2.18 -25.98 -3.10
N PHE A 163 -2.76 -24.93 -2.54
CA PHE A 163 -2.90 -24.75 -1.10
C PHE A 163 -4.20 -24.03 -0.77
N GLU A 164 -4.89 -24.48 0.28
CA GLU A 164 -6.16 -23.89 0.74
C GLU A 164 -5.94 -23.20 2.10
N PRO A 165 -5.63 -21.89 2.10
CA PRO A 165 -5.47 -21.10 3.32
C PRO A 165 -6.81 -20.66 3.90
N ASP A 166 -6.84 -20.50 5.22
CA ASP A 166 -7.96 -19.85 5.92
C ASP A 166 -7.73 -18.34 6.11
N VAL A 167 -6.46 -17.91 6.05
CA VAL A 167 -6.05 -16.50 6.09
C VAL A 167 -4.76 -16.30 5.31
N ILE A 168 -4.67 -15.18 4.59
CA ILE A 168 -3.50 -14.85 3.77
C ILE A 168 -2.88 -13.54 4.27
N ILE A 169 -1.55 -13.55 4.42
CA ILE A 169 -0.75 -12.36 4.71
C ILE A 169 0.02 -11.97 3.44
N VAL A 170 -0.16 -10.73 3.00
CA VAL A 170 0.46 -10.18 1.79
C VAL A 170 1.41 -9.04 2.15
N THR A 171 2.63 -9.07 1.60
CA THR A 171 3.64 -8.05 1.85
C THR A 171 3.39 -6.77 1.06
N ASP A 172 2.88 -6.88 -0.16
CA ASP A 172 2.56 -5.71 -0.96
C ASP A 172 1.37 -6.01 -1.89
N PRO A 173 0.24 -5.29 -1.74
CA PRO A 173 -0.92 -5.53 -2.59
C PRO A 173 -0.67 -5.18 -4.06
N ALA A 174 0.29 -4.29 -4.38
CA ALA A 174 0.60 -3.96 -5.76
C ALA A 174 1.41 -5.06 -6.46
N GLY A 175 2.45 -5.59 -5.80
CA GLY A 175 3.26 -6.69 -6.32
C GLY A 175 2.52 -8.04 -6.33
N ASP A 176 1.68 -8.28 -5.32
CA ASP A 176 0.98 -9.56 -5.11
C ASP A 176 -0.50 -9.49 -5.54
N ALA A 177 -0.83 -8.64 -6.51
CA ALA A 177 -2.20 -8.43 -6.98
C ALA A 177 -2.91 -9.71 -7.46
N GLN A 178 -2.15 -10.71 -7.94
CA GLN A 178 -2.70 -12.00 -8.34
C GLN A 178 -3.29 -12.75 -7.13
N VAL A 179 -2.63 -12.68 -5.98
CA VAL A 179 -3.10 -13.32 -4.75
C VAL A 179 -4.38 -12.66 -4.26
N LEU A 180 -4.47 -11.33 -4.31
CA LEU A 180 -5.70 -10.61 -3.95
C LEU A 180 -6.91 -11.01 -4.79
N LYS A 181 -6.70 -11.21 -6.10
CA LYS A 181 -7.77 -11.65 -7.01
C LYS A 181 -8.24 -13.06 -6.68
N GLU A 182 -7.30 -13.99 -6.47
CA GLU A 182 -7.63 -15.38 -6.16
C GLU A 182 -8.24 -15.52 -4.75
N ALA A 183 -7.71 -14.82 -3.75
CA ALA A 183 -8.25 -14.76 -2.41
C ALA A 183 -9.71 -14.27 -2.41
N SER A 184 -10.00 -13.19 -3.17
CA SER A 184 -11.36 -12.67 -3.34
C SER A 184 -12.28 -13.66 -4.05
N SER A 185 -11.75 -14.50 -4.94
CA SER A 185 -12.56 -15.49 -5.68
C SER A 185 -12.97 -16.68 -4.80
N ILE A 186 -12.13 -17.02 -3.81
CA ILE A 186 -12.34 -18.13 -2.88
C ILE A 186 -13.08 -17.66 -1.61
N GLY A 187 -12.99 -16.37 -1.28
CA GLY A 187 -13.59 -15.79 -0.09
C GLY A 187 -12.72 -15.91 1.17
N VAL A 188 -11.39 -15.94 0.99
CA VAL A 188 -10.43 -16.02 2.10
C VAL A 188 -10.03 -14.60 2.54
N PRO A 189 -10.04 -14.29 3.86
CA PRO A 189 -9.65 -12.98 4.35
C PRO A 189 -8.16 -12.69 4.11
N VAL A 190 -7.86 -11.44 3.73
CA VAL A 190 -6.50 -10.98 3.44
C VAL A 190 -6.06 -9.88 4.41
N VAL A 191 -4.90 -10.11 5.04
CA VAL A 191 -4.14 -9.11 5.79
C VAL A 191 -3.00 -8.61 4.89
N ALA A 192 -2.87 -7.30 4.69
CA ALA A 192 -1.82 -6.74 3.84
C ALA A 192 -1.02 -5.63 4.51
N LEU A 193 0.29 -5.61 4.23
CA LEU A 193 1.18 -4.49 4.56
C LEU A 193 1.07 -3.43 3.45
N CYS A 194 0.57 -2.25 3.81
CA CYS A 194 0.28 -1.19 2.86
C CYS A 194 1.09 0.07 3.15
N ASP A 195 1.74 0.57 2.10
CA ASP A 195 2.40 1.88 2.07
C ASP A 195 1.43 2.93 1.48
N THR A 196 1.83 4.21 1.47
CA THR A 196 0.98 5.34 1.09
C THR A 196 0.48 5.28 -0.36
N ASN A 197 1.21 4.59 -1.24
CA ASN A 197 0.86 4.42 -2.65
C ASN A 197 -0.02 3.20 -2.94
N ASN A 198 -0.28 2.35 -1.95
CA ASN A 198 -1.04 1.13 -2.16
C ASN A 198 -2.54 1.38 -2.21
N LEU A 199 -3.23 0.63 -3.07
CA LEU A 199 -4.69 0.53 -3.08
C LEU A 199 -5.10 -0.56 -2.09
N THR A 200 -6.18 -0.34 -1.35
CA THR A 200 -6.68 -1.31 -0.34
C THR A 200 -7.85 -2.15 -0.84
N SER A 201 -8.04 -2.21 -2.17
CA SER A 201 -9.06 -3.04 -2.80
C SER A 201 -8.80 -4.52 -2.54
N ASN A 202 -9.82 -5.25 -2.07
CA ASN A 202 -9.77 -6.67 -1.69
C ASN A 202 -8.80 -6.99 -0.53
N VAL A 203 -8.55 -6.01 0.34
CA VAL A 203 -7.82 -6.20 1.59
C VAL A 203 -8.77 -5.98 2.75
N ASP A 204 -8.92 -6.98 3.63
CA ASP A 204 -9.83 -6.91 4.77
C ASP A 204 -9.17 -6.20 5.96
N LEU A 205 -7.88 -6.48 6.19
CA LEU A 205 -7.11 -5.86 7.26
C LEU A 205 -5.83 -5.21 6.72
N VAL A 206 -5.77 -3.89 6.85
CA VAL A 206 -4.62 -3.09 6.43
C VAL A 206 -3.70 -2.82 7.61
N ILE A 207 -2.42 -3.15 7.45
CA ILE A 207 -1.34 -2.74 8.36
C ILE A 207 -0.57 -1.61 7.66
N PRO A 208 -0.71 -0.34 8.11
CA PRO A 208 0.02 0.77 7.51
C PRO A 208 1.50 0.66 7.87
N THR A 209 2.36 0.43 6.89
CA THR A 209 3.81 0.34 7.09
C THR A 209 4.56 0.57 5.78
N ASN A 210 5.79 1.04 5.89
CA ASN A 210 6.74 0.98 4.78
C ASN A 210 6.99 -0.48 4.36
N ASN A 211 6.57 -0.84 3.14
CA ASN A 211 6.74 -2.18 2.58
C ASN A 211 7.92 -2.29 1.57
N LYS A 212 8.81 -1.29 1.56
CA LYS A 212 9.99 -1.23 0.69
C LYS A 212 11.30 -1.33 1.46
N GLY A 213 11.31 -0.81 2.69
CA GLY A 213 12.48 -0.84 3.57
C GLY A 213 12.78 -2.25 4.06
N ARG A 214 14.06 -2.67 3.99
CA ARG A 214 14.52 -3.95 4.55
C ARG A 214 14.24 -4.04 6.04
N LYS A 215 14.71 -3.06 6.81
CA LYS A 215 14.54 -2.99 8.26
C LYS A 215 13.08 -2.89 8.69
N ALA A 216 12.29 -2.10 7.96
CA ALA A 216 10.86 -1.94 8.23
C ALA A 216 10.11 -3.27 8.08
N LEU A 217 10.32 -4.00 6.97
CA LEU A 217 9.70 -5.31 6.75
C LEU A 217 10.13 -6.33 7.81
N SER A 218 11.43 -6.39 8.13
CA SER A 218 11.95 -7.28 9.16
C SER A 218 11.32 -7.01 10.52
N LEU A 219 11.22 -5.74 10.93
CA LEU A 219 10.60 -5.36 12.20
C LEU A 219 9.12 -5.75 12.27
N VAL A 220 8.35 -5.47 11.21
CA VAL A 220 6.91 -5.77 11.20
C VAL A 220 6.65 -7.28 11.22
N TYR A 221 7.37 -8.07 10.42
CA TYR A 221 7.23 -9.52 10.46
C TYR A 221 7.70 -10.12 11.79
N TRP A 222 8.79 -9.64 12.35
CA TRP A 222 9.27 -10.06 13.67
C TRP A 222 8.24 -9.74 14.75
N LEU A 223 7.64 -8.55 14.73
CA LEU A 223 6.60 -8.15 15.67
C LEU A 223 5.36 -9.02 15.57
N LEU A 224 4.87 -9.26 14.35
CA LEU A 224 3.73 -10.14 14.13
C LEU A 224 4.01 -11.55 14.66
N ALA A 225 5.20 -12.11 14.37
CA ALA A 225 5.57 -13.44 14.84
C ALA A 225 5.66 -13.51 16.37
N ARG A 226 6.34 -12.53 16.99
CA ARG A 226 6.49 -12.44 18.45
C ARG A 226 5.15 -12.36 19.15
N GLU A 227 4.24 -11.54 18.63
CA GLU A 227 2.90 -11.35 19.20
C GLU A 227 2.00 -12.57 19.03
N VAL A 228 2.03 -13.24 17.86
CA VAL A 228 1.28 -14.49 17.67
C VAL A 228 1.84 -15.59 18.56
N SER A 229 3.16 -15.72 18.66
CA SER A 229 3.79 -16.70 19.56
C SER A 229 3.43 -16.44 21.03
N ARG A 230 3.40 -15.18 21.44
CA ARG A 230 2.96 -14.78 22.79
C ARG A 230 1.51 -15.14 23.08
N LEU A 231 0.61 -14.96 22.12
CA LEU A 231 -0.81 -15.32 22.27
C LEU A 231 -1.03 -16.83 22.27
N ASN A 232 -0.19 -17.59 21.58
CA ASN A 232 -0.25 -19.05 21.50
C ASN A 232 0.58 -19.76 22.59
N ASP A 233 1.16 -19.02 23.55
CA ASP A 233 2.06 -19.53 24.61
C ASP A 233 3.23 -20.39 24.09
N THR A 234 3.72 -20.07 22.88
CA THR A 234 4.87 -20.75 22.27
C THR A 234 6.17 -19.98 22.50
N PRO A 235 7.30 -20.67 22.78
CA PRO A 235 8.57 -19.99 23.00
C PRO A 235 9.06 -19.35 21.70
N PHE A 236 9.33 -18.05 21.75
CA PHE A 236 9.86 -17.28 20.63
C PHE A 236 11.35 -16.96 20.88
N ASN A 237 12.22 -17.60 20.12
CA ASN A 237 13.69 -17.55 20.31
C ASN A 237 14.42 -16.74 19.22
N TYR A 238 13.71 -15.92 18.46
CA TYR A 238 14.29 -15.20 17.32
C TYR A 238 14.57 -13.73 17.66
N GLU A 239 15.74 -13.26 17.27
CA GLU A 239 16.12 -11.86 17.39
C GLU A 239 15.73 -11.08 16.12
N LEU A 240 15.63 -9.75 16.24
CA LEU A 240 15.30 -8.89 15.09
C LEU A 240 16.30 -9.07 13.93
N THR A 241 17.58 -9.30 14.26
CA THR A 241 18.65 -9.52 13.28
C THR A 241 18.45 -10.76 12.42
N ASP A 242 17.78 -11.79 12.94
CA ASP A 242 17.53 -13.03 12.19
C ASP A 242 16.54 -12.79 11.03
N PHE A 243 15.66 -11.81 11.20
CA PHE A 243 14.66 -11.40 10.20
C PHE A 243 15.24 -10.41 9.18
N GLU A 244 16.42 -9.86 9.39
CA GLU A 244 17.06 -8.99 8.40
C GLU A 244 17.62 -9.80 7.23
N THR A 245 17.36 -9.34 6.01
CA THR A 245 17.89 -10.00 4.82
C THR A 245 19.41 -9.89 4.80
N PRO A 246 20.16 -11.00 4.70
CA PRO A 246 21.61 -10.95 4.59
C PRO A 246 22.02 -10.16 3.33
N LEU A 247 23.13 -9.43 3.44
CA LEU A 247 23.70 -8.59 2.38
C LEU A 247 24.27 -9.42 1.23
#